data_AF-A0A381KJS3-F1
#
_entry.id   AF-A0A381KJS3-F1
#
_cell.length_a   1.000
_cell.length_b   1.000
_cell.length_c   1.000
_cell.angle_alpha   90.00
_cell.angle_beta   90.00
_cell.angle_gamma   90.00
#
_symmetry.space_group_name_H-M   'P 1'
#
loop_
_entity.id
_entity.type
_entity.pdbx_description
1 polymer ?
#
loop_
_entity_poly.entity_id
_entity_poly.type
_entity_poly.pdbx_seq_one_letter_code
_entity_poly.pdbx_strand_id
1 'polypeptide(L)'
;MESKTKYIGISILILLMIFLIAKNFNGKLEIPIPESNSRKFKSAAVFYPQHQDDEVLWGGSAIVDAIKQCGVDNVYVVLVSDGSGVNVFKANTKFRNLTRKQKEELRNNEFKSALRELGVKPQNVIILADIDKKEGTHYELMEKTILDLNISLKAM
;
A
#
# COMPACT_ATOMS: atom_id res chain seq x y z
N MET A 1 64.63 1.06 -17.43
CA MET A 1 63.41 1.49 -18.16
C MET A 1 62.35 0.38 -18.24
N GLU A 2 62.75 -0.91 -18.24
CA GLU A 2 61.84 -2.05 -18.31
C GLU A 2 60.87 -2.22 -17.13
N SER A 3 61.29 -1.94 -15.89
CA SER A 3 60.41 -2.18 -14.73
C SER A 3 59.22 -1.22 -14.68
N LYS A 4 59.43 0.07 -15.01
CA LYS A 4 58.33 1.07 -15.09
C LYS A 4 57.25 0.64 -16.09
N THR A 5 57.66 0.16 -17.27
CA THR A 5 56.73 -0.34 -18.30
C THR A 5 55.97 -1.58 -17.82
N LYS A 6 56.62 -2.49 -17.07
CA LYS A 6 55.95 -3.64 -16.44
C LYS A 6 54.92 -3.22 -15.40
N TYR A 7 55.26 -2.27 -14.52
CA TYR A 7 54.32 -1.77 -13.51
C TYR A 7 53.12 -1.05 -14.13
N ILE A 8 53.33 -0.27 -15.19
CA ILE A 8 52.24 0.36 -15.95
C ILE A 8 51.32 -0.70 -16.56
N GLY A 9 51.88 -1.75 -17.17
CA GLY A 9 51.09 -2.87 -17.71
C GLY A 9 50.27 -3.59 -16.64
N ILE A 10 50.85 -3.83 -15.45
CA ILE A 10 50.16 -4.44 -14.31
C ILE A 10 49.03 -3.53 -13.80
N SER A 11 49.27 -2.22 -13.68
CA SER A 11 48.25 -1.25 -13.24
C SER A 11 47.07 -1.19 -14.20
N ILE A 12 47.32 -1.23 -15.52
CA ILE A 12 46.25 -1.28 -16.53
C ILE A 12 45.44 -2.57 -16.41
N LEU A 13 46.10 -3.70 -16.18
CA LEU A 13 45.43 -5.00 -16.02
C LEU A 13 44.52 -5.03 -14.78
N ILE A 14 44.98 -4.45 -13.67
CA ILE A 14 44.21 -4.33 -12.43
C ILE A 14 42.98 -3.43 -12.66
N LEU A 15 43.14 -2.29 -13.33
CA LEU A 15 42.04 -1.39 -13.66
C LEU A 15 40.97 -2.06 -14.54
N LEU A 16 41.40 -2.86 -15.53
CA LEU A 16 40.49 -3.64 -16.38
C LEU A 16 39.73 -4.71 -15.58
N MET A 17 40.40 -5.41 -14.67
CA MET A 17 39.77 -6.38 -13.76
C MET A 17 38.73 -5.72 -12.85
N ILE A 18 39.04 -4.57 -12.25
CA ILE A 18 38.10 -3.80 -11.42
C ILE A 18 36.89 -3.37 -12.24
N PHE A 19 37.09 -2.90 -13.47
CA PHE A 19 35.99 -2.50 -14.36
C PHE A 19 35.09 -3.69 -14.74
N LEU A 20 35.66 -4.86 -15.01
CA LEU A 20 34.91 -6.09 -15.31
C LEU A 20 34.11 -6.58 -14.09
N ILE A 21 34.70 -6.52 -12.89
CA ILE A 21 34.03 -6.85 -11.63
C ILE A 21 32.87 -5.85 -11.40
N ALA A 22 33.11 -4.54 -11.55
CA ALA A 22 32.09 -3.51 -11.39
C ALA A 22 30.92 -3.67 -12.38
N LYS A 23 31.19 -4.05 -13.64
CA LYS A 23 30.15 -4.34 -14.63
C LYS A 23 29.28 -5.55 -14.25
N ASN A 24 29.89 -6.57 -13.65
CA ASN A 24 29.18 -7.75 -13.12
C ASN A 24 28.51 -7.48 -11.76
N PHE A 25 28.90 -6.42 -11.06
CA PHE A 25 28.23 -5.91 -9.85
C PHE A 25 27.00 -5.04 -10.14
N ASN A 26 26.46 -5.06 -11.37
CA ASN A 26 25.09 -4.64 -11.66
C ASN A 26 24.04 -5.68 -11.19
N GLY A 27 24.38 -6.52 -10.22
CA GLY A 27 23.38 -7.23 -9.46
C GLY A 27 22.54 -6.18 -8.74
N LYS A 28 21.29 -6.01 -9.15
CA LYS A 28 20.29 -5.41 -8.27
C LYS A 28 20.49 -6.08 -6.91
N LEU A 29 20.66 -5.29 -5.86
CA LEU A 29 20.61 -5.82 -4.51
C LEU A 29 19.19 -6.35 -4.33
N GLU A 30 18.95 -7.59 -4.75
CA GLU A 30 17.76 -8.34 -4.41
C GLU A 30 17.91 -8.60 -2.92
N ILE A 31 17.41 -7.65 -2.11
CA ILE A 31 17.13 -7.92 -0.72
C ILE A 31 16.21 -9.14 -0.77
N PRO A 32 16.62 -10.31 -0.24
CA PRO A 32 15.74 -11.45 -0.20
C PRO A 32 14.59 -11.01 0.68
N ILE A 33 13.46 -10.69 0.05
CA ILE A 33 12.21 -10.54 0.78
C ILE A 33 12.02 -11.94 1.36
N PRO A 34 12.04 -12.11 2.69
CA PRO A 34 11.77 -13.40 3.29
C PRO A 34 10.49 -13.89 2.63
N GLU A 35 10.43 -15.12 2.12
CA GLU A 35 9.20 -15.68 1.55
C GLU A 35 8.09 -15.37 2.56
N SER A 36 7.28 -14.36 2.25
CA SER A 36 6.16 -13.99 3.08
C SER A 36 5.33 -15.24 3.14
N ASN A 37 5.10 -15.80 4.33
CA ASN A 37 4.30 -16.99 4.59
C ASN A 37 3.46 -17.34 3.36
N SER A 38 3.81 -18.40 2.63
CA SER A 38 3.36 -18.78 1.27
C SER A 38 1.84 -18.95 1.06
N ARG A 39 1.03 -18.48 2.02
CA ARG A 39 -0.41 -18.31 1.92
C ARG A 39 -0.72 -17.32 0.81
N LYS A 40 -1.16 -17.87 -0.31
CA LYS A 40 -1.77 -17.11 -1.39
C LYS A 40 -3.15 -16.63 -0.99
N PHE A 41 -3.55 -15.51 -1.57
CA PHE A 41 -4.96 -15.12 -1.57
C PHE A 41 -5.77 -16.16 -2.36
N LYS A 42 -7.08 -16.24 -2.08
CA LYS A 42 -8.01 -17.10 -2.84
C LYS A 42 -8.43 -16.38 -4.13
N SER A 43 -9.71 -16.45 -4.50
CA SER A 43 -10.27 -15.74 -5.66
C SER A 43 -10.35 -14.23 -5.46
N ALA A 44 -10.48 -13.76 -4.22
CA ALA A 44 -10.66 -12.36 -3.88
C ALA A 44 -10.06 -12.02 -2.50
N ALA A 45 -9.86 -10.73 -2.27
CA ALA A 45 -9.39 -10.18 -0.99
C ALA A 45 -10.19 -8.93 -0.61
N VAL A 46 -10.52 -8.82 0.68
CA VAL A 46 -11.20 -7.64 1.23
C VAL A 46 -10.41 -7.15 2.44
N PHE A 47 -10.08 -5.86 2.44
CA PHE A 47 -9.34 -5.20 3.52
C PHE A 47 -10.28 -4.28 4.30
N TYR A 48 -10.19 -4.30 5.63
CA TYR A 48 -11.05 -3.51 6.52
C TYR A 48 -10.21 -2.56 7.39
N PRO A 49 -9.57 -1.53 6.83
CA PRO A 49 -8.86 -0.52 7.61
C PRO A 49 -9.83 0.21 8.54
N GLN A 50 -9.41 0.41 9.80
CA GLN A 50 -10.26 1.08 10.77
C GLN A 50 -10.33 2.58 10.49
N HIS A 51 -9.19 3.20 10.20
CA HIS A 51 -9.08 4.62 9.86
C HIS A 51 -8.47 4.76 8.46
N GLN A 52 -8.70 5.91 7.81
CA GLN A 52 -7.88 6.33 6.68
C GLN A 52 -6.42 6.34 7.14
N ASP A 53 -5.46 6.07 6.25
CA ASP A 53 -4.02 5.85 6.48
C ASP A 53 -3.62 4.42 6.89
N ASP A 54 -4.48 3.65 7.56
CA ASP A 54 -4.18 2.26 7.92
C ASP A 54 -3.94 1.37 6.67
N GLU A 55 -4.59 1.67 5.54
CA GLU A 55 -4.42 0.96 4.28
C GLU A 55 -3.01 1.10 3.70
N VAL A 56 -2.35 2.22 3.95
CA VAL A 56 -0.97 2.46 3.50
C VAL A 56 0.02 2.00 4.55
N LEU A 57 -0.20 2.36 5.83
CA LEU A 57 0.73 2.09 6.92
C LEU A 57 0.87 0.59 7.20
N TRP A 58 -0.23 -0.16 7.12
CA TRP A 58 -0.27 -1.58 7.48
C TRP A 58 -0.66 -2.48 6.31
N GLY A 59 -1.53 -1.99 5.41
CA GLY A 59 -2.11 -2.79 4.34
C GLY A 59 -1.39 -2.76 3.00
N GLY A 60 -0.50 -1.79 2.76
CA GLY A 60 -0.11 -1.40 1.40
C GLY A 60 0.52 -2.53 0.59
N SER A 61 1.48 -3.25 1.18
CA SER A 61 2.14 -4.38 0.51
C SER A 61 1.18 -5.54 0.25
N ALA A 62 0.30 -5.84 1.20
CA ALA A 62 -0.69 -6.91 1.08
C ALA A 62 -1.77 -6.59 0.02
N ILE A 63 -2.19 -5.32 -0.09
CA ILE A 63 -3.12 -4.87 -1.14
C ILE A 63 -2.49 -5.05 -2.53
N VAL A 64 -1.24 -4.59 -2.71
CA VAL A 64 -0.53 -4.73 -4.00
C VAL A 64 -0.32 -6.20 -4.35
N ASP A 65 0.03 -7.04 -3.38
CA ASP A 65 0.18 -8.48 -3.58
C ASP A 65 -1.16 -9.17 -3.91
N ALA A 66 -2.24 -8.80 -3.22
CA ALA A 66 -3.59 -9.27 -3.53
C ALA A 66 -4.02 -8.90 -4.95
N ILE A 67 -3.72 -7.68 -5.42
CA ILE A 67 -4.01 -7.27 -6.81
C ILE A 67 -3.25 -8.14 -7.81
N LYS A 68 -1.98 -8.46 -7.53
CA LYS A 68 -1.16 -9.35 -8.38
C LYS A 68 -1.71 -10.78 -8.43
N GLN A 69 -2.27 -11.27 -7.32
CA GLN A 69 -2.73 -12.66 -7.20
C GLN A 69 -4.19 -12.87 -7.63
N CYS A 70 -5.09 -11.98 -7.24
CA CYS A 70 -6.53 -12.09 -7.48
C CYS A 70 -7.01 -11.28 -8.69
N GLY A 71 -6.20 -10.34 -9.18
CA GLY A 71 -6.62 -9.35 -10.17
C GLY A 71 -7.37 -8.18 -9.53
N VAL A 72 -7.26 -7.00 -10.14
CA VAL A 72 -7.78 -5.73 -9.60
C VAL A 72 -9.30 -5.73 -9.37
N ASP A 73 -10.06 -6.50 -10.16
CA ASP A 73 -11.51 -6.62 -10.01
C ASP A 73 -11.95 -7.32 -8.72
N ASN A 74 -11.05 -8.11 -8.12
CA ASN A 74 -11.35 -8.97 -6.97
C ASN A 74 -10.72 -8.48 -5.67
N VAL A 75 -10.27 -7.21 -5.63
CA VAL A 75 -9.71 -6.59 -4.43
C VAL A 75 -10.58 -5.42 -4.01
N TYR A 76 -11.03 -5.47 -2.75
CA TYR A 76 -11.94 -4.49 -2.15
C TYR A 76 -11.34 -3.91 -0.88
N VAL A 77 -11.61 -2.63 -0.62
CA VAL A 77 -11.20 -1.96 0.61
C VAL A 77 -12.41 -1.28 1.23
N VAL A 78 -12.70 -1.62 2.49
CA VAL A 78 -13.86 -1.17 3.24
C VAL A 78 -13.41 -0.37 4.45
N LEU A 79 -13.55 0.95 4.40
CA LEU A 79 -13.19 1.83 5.51
C LEU A 79 -14.25 1.78 6.62
N VAL A 80 -13.84 1.38 7.82
CA VAL A 80 -14.76 1.04 8.93
C VAL A 80 -15.21 2.25 9.75
N SER A 81 -14.44 3.35 9.79
CA SER A 81 -14.79 4.57 10.53
C SER A 81 -14.74 5.83 9.67
N ASP A 82 -15.40 6.89 10.14
CA ASP A 82 -15.32 8.22 9.55
C ASP A 82 -13.97 8.92 9.81
N GLY A 83 -13.15 8.39 10.72
CA GLY A 83 -11.82 8.91 11.04
C GLY A 83 -11.79 10.34 11.59
N SER A 84 -12.89 10.87 12.10
CA SER A 84 -12.96 12.28 12.52
C SER A 84 -12.45 12.56 13.93
N GLY A 85 -12.19 11.52 14.72
CA GLY A 85 -11.67 11.62 16.09
C GLY A 85 -10.17 11.97 16.19
N VAL A 86 -9.49 12.15 15.06
CA VAL A 86 -8.03 12.26 15.02
C VAL A 86 -7.48 13.57 15.62
N ASN A 87 -6.44 13.42 16.43
CA ASN A 87 -5.79 14.54 17.13
C ASN A 87 -4.98 15.47 16.23
N VAL A 88 -4.66 15.05 14.99
CA VAL A 88 -3.87 15.87 14.05
C VAL A 88 -4.53 17.22 13.75
N PHE A 89 -5.87 17.26 13.71
CA PHE A 89 -6.63 18.48 13.51
C PHE A 89 -6.67 19.41 14.73
N LYS A 90 -6.30 18.91 15.93
CA LYS A 90 -6.18 19.72 17.14
C LYS A 90 -4.80 20.39 17.24
N ALA A 91 -3.76 19.69 16.78
CA ALA A 91 -2.37 20.13 16.89
C ALA A 91 -2.00 21.24 15.90
N ASN A 92 -2.57 21.24 14.69
CA ASN A 92 -2.24 22.20 13.65
C ASN A 92 -3.29 23.32 13.53
N THR A 93 -2.86 24.57 13.74
CA THR A 93 -3.73 25.76 13.71
C THR A 93 -4.44 25.96 12.37
N LYS A 94 -3.87 25.47 11.26
CA LYS A 94 -4.46 25.53 9.92
C LYS A 94 -5.84 24.86 9.83
N PHE A 95 -6.13 23.90 10.72
CA PHE A 95 -7.35 23.10 10.67
C PHE A 95 -8.36 23.41 11.79
N ARG A 96 -8.10 24.43 12.62
CA ARG A 96 -8.93 24.75 13.80
C ARG A 96 -10.39 25.08 13.47
N ASN A 97 -10.66 25.64 12.29
CA ASN A 97 -12.00 26.09 11.89
C ASN A 97 -12.74 25.09 10.98
N LEU A 98 -12.21 23.88 10.80
CA LEU A 98 -12.88 22.87 9.98
C LEU A 98 -13.96 22.15 10.80
N THR A 99 -15.12 21.98 10.20
CA THR A 99 -16.18 21.11 10.72
C THR A 99 -15.72 19.65 10.71
N ARG A 100 -16.41 18.79 11.47
CA ARG A 100 -16.15 17.35 11.45
C ARG A 100 -16.26 16.79 10.03
N LYS A 101 -17.30 17.19 9.29
CA LYS A 101 -17.53 16.71 7.92
C LYS A 101 -16.42 17.14 6.96
N GLN A 102 -15.92 18.38 7.07
CA GLN A 102 -14.80 18.83 6.25
C GLN A 102 -13.51 18.05 6.55
N LYS A 103 -13.27 17.70 7.81
CA LYS A 103 -12.13 16.87 8.21
C LYS A 103 -12.23 15.47 7.63
N GLU A 104 -13.41 14.87 7.72
CA GLU A 104 -13.74 13.57 7.12
C GLU A 104 -13.51 13.61 5.60
N GLU A 105 -14.04 14.61 4.89
CA GLU A 105 -13.86 14.77 3.44
C GLU A 105 -12.40 14.88 3.02
N LEU A 106 -11.59 15.65 3.75
CA LEU A 106 -10.15 15.75 3.48
C LEU A 106 -9.47 14.38 3.60
N ARG A 107 -9.72 13.64 4.68
CA ARG A 107 -9.12 12.31 4.87
C ARG A 107 -9.65 11.28 3.87
N ASN A 108 -10.94 11.36 3.52
CA ASN A 108 -11.53 10.50 2.49
C ASN A 108 -10.90 10.75 1.11
N ASN A 109 -10.53 11.99 0.80
CA ASN A 109 -9.81 12.31 -0.43
C ASN A 109 -8.40 11.72 -0.43
N GLU A 110 -7.68 11.84 0.69
CA GLU A 110 -6.36 11.21 0.88
C GLU A 110 -6.44 9.69 0.72
N PHE A 111 -7.38 9.04 1.43
CA PHE A 111 -7.65 7.61 1.36
C PHE A 111 -7.94 7.12 -0.07
N LYS A 112 -8.86 7.78 -0.77
CA LYS A 112 -9.21 7.43 -2.15
C LYS A 112 -8.03 7.63 -3.10
N SER A 113 -7.22 8.66 -2.89
CA SER A 113 -6.02 8.91 -3.69
C SER A 113 -4.97 7.82 -3.45
N ALA A 114 -4.70 7.48 -2.19
CA ALA A 114 -3.74 6.45 -1.82
C ALA A 114 -4.13 5.08 -2.40
N LEU A 115 -5.39 4.69 -2.27
CA LEU A 115 -5.90 3.43 -2.84
C LEU A 115 -5.81 3.40 -4.37
N ARG A 116 -6.06 4.53 -5.04
CA ARG A 116 -5.88 4.63 -6.49
C ARG A 116 -4.43 4.41 -6.89
N GLU A 117 -3.47 5.00 -6.17
CA GLU A 117 -2.03 4.80 -6.41
C GLU A 117 -1.59 3.36 -6.14
N LEU A 118 -2.20 2.68 -5.15
CA LEU A 118 -1.98 1.25 -4.92
C LEU A 118 -2.61 0.35 -6.01
N GLY A 119 -3.44 0.93 -6.89
CA GLY A 119 -4.08 0.23 -8.02
C GLY A 119 -5.48 -0.31 -7.73
N VAL A 120 -6.11 0.05 -6.60
CA VAL A 120 -7.48 -0.37 -6.29
C VAL A 120 -8.47 0.39 -7.16
N LYS A 121 -9.44 -0.34 -7.73
CA LYS A 121 -10.53 0.25 -8.53
C LYS A 121 -11.41 1.16 -7.66
N PRO A 122 -11.74 2.40 -8.09
CA PRO A 122 -12.57 3.30 -7.30
C PRO A 122 -13.92 2.71 -6.88
N GLN A 123 -14.54 1.89 -7.73
CA GLN A 123 -15.80 1.20 -7.43
C GLN A 123 -15.68 0.09 -6.36
N ASN A 124 -14.46 -0.38 -6.05
CA ASN A 124 -14.19 -1.38 -5.03
C ASN A 124 -13.78 -0.75 -3.68
N VAL A 125 -13.86 0.57 -3.58
CA VAL A 125 -13.63 1.34 -2.35
C VAL A 125 -14.97 1.67 -1.70
N ILE A 126 -15.21 1.13 -0.52
CA ILE A 126 -16.46 1.30 0.23
C ILE A 126 -16.14 2.08 1.52
N ILE A 127 -16.86 3.17 1.75
CA ILE A 127 -16.74 3.96 2.98
C ILE A 127 -18.04 3.81 3.77
N LEU A 128 -17.99 3.16 4.92
CA LEU A 128 -19.21 2.81 5.66
C LEU A 128 -19.96 4.05 6.17
N ALA A 129 -19.24 5.10 6.55
CA ALA A 129 -19.80 6.40 6.94
C ALA A 129 -20.62 7.06 5.81
N ASP A 130 -20.31 6.77 4.54
CA ASP A 130 -21.08 7.28 3.41
C ASP A 130 -22.43 6.56 3.23
N ILE A 131 -22.63 5.40 3.86
CA ILE A 131 -23.84 4.59 3.71
C ILE A 131 -24.87 4.96 4.78
N ASP A 132 -24.51 4.89 6.06
CA ASP A 132 -25.46 5.12 7.15
C ASP A 132 -25.48 6.59 7.65
N LYS A 133 -24.53 7.41 7.19
CA LYS A 133 -24.38 8.83 7.53
C LYS A 133 -24.22 9.09 9.03
N LYS A 134 -23.69 8.13 9.78
CA LYS A 134 -23.41 8.27 11.22
C LYS A 134 -21.97 8.67 11.47
N GLU A 135 -21.71 9.22 12.66
CA GLU A 135 -20.36 9.50 13.13
C GLU A 135 -19.76 8.27 13.83
N GLY A 136 -18.44 8.13 13.73
CA GLY A 136 -17.65 7.14 14.47
C GLY A 136 -17.35 5.88 13.67
N THR A 137 -17.46 4.74 14.33
CA THR A 137 -17.10 3.42 13.79
C THR A 137 -18.35 2.59 13.51
N HIS A 138 -18.39 1.90 12.37
CA HIS A 138 -19.59 1.29 11.82
C HIS A 138 -19.54 -0.25 11.87
N TYR A 139 -19.38 -0.83 13.06
CA TYR A 139 -19.18 -2.29 13.21
C TYR A 139 -20.35 -3.15 12.71
N GLU A 140 -21.59 -2.77 13.00
CA GLU A 140 -22.78 -3.50 12.53
C GLU A 140 -22.86 -3.50 10.99
N LEU A 141 -22.54 -2.36 10.38
CA LEU A 141 -22.53 -2.23 8.93
C LEU A 141 -21.34 -2.98 8.30
N MET A 142 -20.20 -3.01 8.98
CA MET A 142 -19.04 -3.82 8.58
C MET A 142 -19.40 -5.31 8.57
N GLU A 143 -20.03 -5.81 9.62
CA GLU A 143 -20.49 -7.21 9.70
C GLU A 143 -21.44 -7.54 8.55
N LYS A 144 -22.43 -6.69 8.29
CA LYS A 144 -23.32 -6.84 7.14
C LYS A 144 -22.57 -6.85 5.81
N THR A 145 -21.62 -5.93 5.63
CA THR A 145 -20.80 -5.83 4.40
C THR A 145 -19.95 -7.08 4.19
N ILE A 146 -19.40 -7.68 5.26
CA ILE A 146 -18.67 -8.95 5.19
C ILE A 146 -19.59 -10.07 4.68
N LEU A 147 -20.81 -10.16 5.19
CA LEU A 147 -21.79 -11.16 4.77
C LEU A 147 -22.18 -10.98 3.31
N ASP A 148 -22.51 -9.75 2.90
CA ASP A 148 -22.93 -9.43 1.54
C ASP A 148 -21.81 -9.73 0.52
N LEU A 149 -20.57 -9.29 0.79
CA LEU A 149 -19.42 -9.58 -0.07
C LEU A 149 -19.12 -11.08 -0.14
N ASN A 150 -19.21 -11.81 0.98
CA ASN A 150 -18.98 -13.26 0.99
C ASN A 150 -20.03 -14.02 0.16
N ILE A 151 -21.29 -13.56 0.16
CA ILE A 151 -22.35 -14.14 -0.68
C ILE A 151 -22.05 -13.83 -2.15
N SER A 152 -21.77 -12.57 -2.49
CA SER A 152 -21.48 -12.16 -3.87
C SER A 152 -20.27 -12.88 -4.45
N LEU A 153 -19.19 -13.02 -3.67
CA LEU A 153 -17.95 -13.67 -4.10
C LEU A 153 -18.08 -15.20 -4.24
N LYS A 154 -19.05 -15.84 -3.59
CA LYS A 154 -19.36 -17.27 -3.78
C LYS A 154 -20.25 -17.54 -4.98
N ALA A 155 -20.97 -16.52 -5.46
CA ALA A 155 -21.87 -16.63 -6.61
C ALA A 155 -21.19 -16.38 -7.96
N MET A 156 -19.94 -15.88 -7.94
CA MET A 156 -19.05 -15.70 -9.09
C MET A 156 -18.26 -16.97 -9.37
#